data_AF-A0A2R5GXM9-F1
#
_entry.id   AF-A0A2R5GXM9-F1
#
_cell.length_a   1.000
_cell.length_b   1.000
_cell.length_c   1.000
_cell.angle_alpha   90.00
_cell.angle_beta   90.00
_cell.angle_gamma   90.00
#
_symmetry.space_group_name_H-M   'P 1'
#
loop_
_entity.id
_entity.type
_entity.pdbx_description
1 polymer ?
#
loop_
_entity_poly.entity_id
_entity_poly.type
_entity_poly.pdbx_seq_one_letter_code
_entity_poly.pdbx_strand_id
1 'polypeptide(L)'
;MLEYLHELGVLLYFSTNEALCKVVVIQPQWLLKNLSRVICDPSAKHMRRHMKKLRSGAGDHAALPAHLDSALYQWRDDAVASRALLEFLWEGNPVDFLVSLMESTLLACPSPWVSDDAGKKDSILVPSLLHAASEQDKEDGRRRVGDSALAYVDFELLPKGFFQRLVALLLQRFPGVATVGKKLFADVASVDFNGMECLMEVSQRRITFRFANAGRDHPLASLLALLSKELKEIDETFMRGKLGPKLYVSSDGTDNDKSCALAESLAHPL
;
A
#
# COMPACT_ATOMS: atom_id res chain seq x y z
N MET A 1 -9.10 -1.52 31.30
CA MET A 1 -10.36 -2.18 30.91
C MET A 1 -10.62 -2.05 29.41
N LEU A 2 -10.62 -0.84 28.84
CA LEU A 2 -10.83 -0.66 27.38
C LEU A 2 -9.77 -1.35 26.52
N GLU A 3 -8.48 -1.26 26.89
CA GLU A 3 -7.38 -1.96 26.21
C GLU A 3 -7.61 -3.48 26.18
N TYR A 4 -7.97 -4.08 27.31
CA TYR A 4 -8.29 -5.50 27.39
C TYR A 4 -9.47 -5.89 26.46
N LEU A 5 -10.55 -5.11 26.43
CA LEU A 5 -11.69 -5.36 25.53
C LEU A 5 -11.33 -5.15 24.06
N HIS A 6 -10.38 -4.25 23.78
CA HIS A 6 -9.83 -4.02 22.45
C HIS A 6 -9.00 -5.22 21.96
N GLU A 7 -8.12 -5.75 22.80
CA GLU A 7 -7.32 -6.94 22.50
C GLU A 7 -8.18 -8.18 22.22
N LEU A 8 -9.32 -8.29 22.93
CA LEU A 8 -10.31 -9.36 22.69
C LEU A 8 -11.17 -9.13 21.44
N GLY A 9 -11.09 -7.96 20.80
CA GLY A 9 -11.90 -7.62 19.63
C GLY A 9 -13.37 -7.35 19.95
N VAL A 10 -13.72 -7.11 21.21
CA VAL A 10 -15.10 -6.78 21.64
C VAL A 10 -15.48 -5.37 21.24
N LEU A 11 -14.52 -4.44 21.35
CA LEU A 11 -14.63 -3.05 20.89
C LEU A 11 -13.31 -2.62 20.24
N LEU A 12 -13.28 -1.45 19.60
CA LEU A 12 -12.03 -0.84 19.16
C LEU A 12 -11.81 0.48 19.89
N TYR A 13 -10.62 0.60 20.47
CA TYR A 13 -10.15 1.75 21.22
C TYR A 13 -8.69 2.01 20.84
N PHE A 14 -8.37 3.27 20.57
CA PHE A 14 -7.02 3.69 20.20
C PHE A 14 -6.61 4.84 21.10
N SER A 15 -5.44 4.73 21.73
CA SER A 15 -4.96 5.71 22.72
C SER A 15 -3.93 6.71 22.17
N THR A 16 -3.31 6.41 21.03
CA THR A 16 -2.10 7.10 20.56
C THR A 16 -2.34 8.07 19.40
N ASN A 17 -3.32 7.81 18.54
CA ASN A 17 -3.62 8.64 17.37
C ASN A 17 -4.77 9.62 17.69
N GLU A 18 -4.55 10.92 17.45
CA GLU A 18 -5.48 11.99 17.81
C GLU A 18 -6.86 11.87 17.14
N ALA A 19 -6.91 11.42 15.89
CA ALA A 19 -8.19 11.20 15.21
C ALA A 19 -8.88 9.93 15.70
N LEU A 20 -8.11 8.88 16.03
CA LEU A 20 -8.65 7.61 16.49
C LEU A 20 -9.15 7.63 17.94
N CYS A 21 -8.50 8.39 18.82
CA CYS A 21 -8.89 8.45 20.23
C CYS A 21 -10.21 9.20 20.47
N LYS A 22 -10.70 9.95 19.47
CA LYS A 22 -11.98 10.68 19.52
C LYS A 22 -13.20 9.75 19.42
N VAL A 23 -13.02 8.50 18.97
CA VAL A 23 -14.14 7.56 18.74
C VAL A 23 -13.82 6.20 19.34
N VAL A 24 -14.72 5.70 20.19
CA VAL A 24 -14.69 4.31 20.67
C VAL A 24 -15.72 3.52 19.87
N VAL A 25 -15.27 2.49 19.15
CA VAL A 25 -16.16 1.64 18.34
C VAL A 25 -16.65 0.47 19.20
N ILE A 26 -17.85 0.59 19.74
CA ILE A 26 -18.45 -0.45 20.60
C ILE A 26 -18.94 -1.66 19.79
N GLN A 27 -19.21 -1.48 18.49
CA GLN A 27 -19.67 -2.53 17.58
C GLN A 27 -18.69 -2.70 16.41
N PRO A 28 -17.78 -3.68 16.44
CA PRO A 28 -16.82 -3.91 15.35
C PRO A 28 -17.46 -4.12 13.97
N GLN A 29 -18.70 -4.62 13.92
CA GLN A 29 -19.45 -4.78 12.67
C GLN A 29 -19.78 -3.44 11.97
N TRP A 30 -19.98 -2.36 12.74
CA TRP A 30 -20.13 -1.02 12.17
C TRP A 30 -18.88 -0.60 11.40
N LEU A 31 -17.69 -0.95 11.91
CA LEU A 31 -16.45 -0.66 11.21
C LEU A 31 -16.35 -1.44 9.90
N LEU A 32 -16.60 -2.75 9.94
CA LEU A 32 -16.55 -3.59 8.73
C LEU A 32 -17.50 -3.08 7.65
N LYS A 33 -18.71 -2.68 8.05
CA LYS A 33 -19.68 -2.05 7.15
C LYS A 33 -19.08 -0.81 6.49
N ASN A 34 -18.49 0.11 7.25
CA ASN A 34 -17.90 1.34 6.71
C ASN A 34 -16.67 1.09 5.83
N LEU A 35 -15.75 0.22 6.24
CA LEU A 35 -14.57 -0.12 5.45
C LEU A 35 -14.97 -0.80 4.13
N SER A 36 -15.98 -1.67 4.14
CA SER A 36 -16.45 -2.37 2.92
C SER A 36 -17.08 -1.46 1.86
N ARG A 37 -17.45 -0.22 2.24
CA ARG A 37 -17.93 0.79 1.28
C ARG A 37 -16.81 1.38 0.44
N VAL A 38 -15.57 1.32 0.92
CA VAL A 38 -14.39 1.86 0.24
C VAL A 38 -13.47 0.75 -0.26
N ILE A 39 -13.30 -0.31 0.53
CA ILE A 39 -12.53 -1.49 0.14
C ILE A 39 -13.51 -2.52 -0.39
N CYS A 40 -13.41 -2.82 -1.68
CA CYS A 40 -14.22 -3.84 -2.30
C CYS A 40 -13.35 -4.75 -3.16
N ASP A 41 -13.87 -5.92 -3.54
CA ASP A 41 -13.15 -6.81 -4.44
C ASP A 41 -12.92 -6.08 -5.78
N PRO A 42 -11.67 -5.84 -6.22
CA PRO A 42 -11.36 -5.16 -7.46
C PRO A 42 -11.79 -5.98 -8.69
N SER A 43 -12.28 -7.22 -8.51
CA SER A 43 -12.88 -7.98 -9.60
C SER A 43 -13.90 -7.09 -10.33
N ALA A 44 -13.71 -6.95 -11.65
CA ALA A 44 -14.45 -5.97 -12.45
C ALA A 44 -15.97 -6.12 -12.31
N LYS A 45 -16.47 -7.31 -11.98
CA LYS A 45 -17.90 -7.56 -11.76
C LYS A 45 -18.42 -6.99 -10.44
N HIS A 46 -17.64 -7.00 -9.37
CA HIS A 46 -18.07 -6.50 -8.06
C HIS A 46 -18.05 -4.97 -8.03
N MET A 47 -16.92 -4.37 -8.41
CA MET A 47 -16.77 -2.91 -8.48
C MET A 47 -17.79 -2.26 -9.44
N ARG A 48 -18.00 -2.82 -10.65
CA ARG A 48 -19.03 -2.30 -11.58
C ARG A 48 -20.44 -2.37 -11.01
N ARG A 49 -20.78 -3.46 -10.31
CA ARG A 49 -22.09 -3.58 -9.63
C ARG A 49 -22.23 -2.53 -8.53
N HIS A 50 -21.17 -2.32 -7.76
CA HIS A 50 -21.16 -1.33 -6.69
C HIS A 50 -21.37 0.08 -7.23
N MET A 51 -20.58 0.50 -8.22
CA MET A 51 -20.75 1.81 -8.89
C MET A 51 -22.15 1.98 -9.51
N LYS A 52 -22.70 0.92 -10.13
CA LYS A 52 -24.05 0.97 -10.69
C LYS A 52 -25.08 1.27 -9.60
N LYS A 53 -24.99 0.61 -8.44
CA LYS A 53 -25.86 0.87 -7.30
C LYS A 53 -25.75 2.32 -6.83
N LEU A 54 -24.53 2.82 -6.62
CA LEU A 54 -24.26 4.20 -6.20
C LEU A 54 -24.87 5.22 -7.17
N ARG A 55 -24.71 5.02 -8.50
CA ARG A 55 -25.29 5.90 -9.52
C ARG A 55 -26.81 5.86 -9.56
N SER A 56 -27.40 4.67 -9.39
CA SER A 56 -28.85 4.52 -9.42
C SER A 56 -29.55 4.91 -8.12
N GLY A 57 -28.81 5.12 -7.02
CA GLY A 57 -29.40 5.23 -5.68
C GLY A 57 -30.18 3.97 -5.26
N ALA A 58 -29.80 2.80 -5.79
CA ALA A 58 -30.51 1.56 -5.52
C ALA A 58 -30.07 0.96 -4.18
N GLY A 59 -31.03 0.71 -3.29
CA GLY A 59 -30.81 0.20 -1.93
C GLY A 59 -30.96 1.31 -0.89
N ASP A 60 -30.15 1.26 0.17
CA ASP A 60 -30.18 2.22 1.29
C ASP A 60 -29.37 3.50 1.04
N HIS A 61 -28.86 3.72 -0.19
CA HIS A 61 -27.92 4.78 -0.51
C HIS A 61 -28.58 5.92 -1.30
N ALA A 62 -28.21 7.16 -0.99
CA ALA A 62 -28.51 8.30 -1.85
C ALA A 62 -27.86 8.10 -3.24
N ALA A 63 -28.50 8.61 -4.29
CA ALA A 63 -27.90 8.61 -5.62
C ALA A 63 -26.63 9.47 -5.63
N LEU A 64 -25.60 8.99 -6.32
CA LEU A 64 -24.31 9.70 -6.44
C LEU A 64 -24.52 11.09 -7.05
N PRO A 65 -24.07 12.17 -6.37
CA PRO A 65 -24.06 13.50 -6.94
C PRO A 65 -23.21 13.58 -8.22
N ALA A 66 -23.69 14.32 -9.23
CA ALA A 66 -23.01 14.41 -10.53
C ALA A 66 -21.56 14.90 -10.45
N HIS A 67 -21.24 15.77 -9.48
CA HIS A 67 -19.90 16.30 -9.29
C HIS A 67 -18.88 15.25 -8.77
N LEU A 68 -19.35 14.11 -8.26
CA LEU A 68 -18.49 13.02 -7.78
C LEU A 68 -18.24 11.94 -8.83
N ASP A 69 -18.78 12.06 -10.05
CA ASP A 69 -18.64 11.01 -11.06
C ASP A 69 -17.18 10.79 -11.49
N SER A 70 -16.39 11.87 -11.59
CA SER A 70 -14.94 11.79 -11.85
C SER A 70 -14.18 11.13 -10.71
N ALA A 71 -14.50 11.46 -9.45
CA ALA A 71 -13.91 10.84 -8.27
C ALA A 71 -14.21 9.33 -8.21
N LEU A 72 -15.40 8.92 -8.64
CA LEU A 72 -15.77 7.51 -8.73
C LEU A 72 -14.92 6.74 -9.76
N TYR A 73 -14.58 7.38 -10.89
CA TYR A 73 -13.67 6.78 -11.88
C TYR A 73 -12.24 6.68 -11.35
N GLN A 74 -11.72 7.73 -10.70
CA GLN A 74 -10.39 7.70 -10.06
C GLN A 74 -10.30 6.60 -9.00
N TRP A 75 -11.34 6.43 -8.19
CA TRP A 75 -11.39 5.36 -7.19
C TRP A 75 -11.41 3.96 -7.81
N ARG A 76 -12.09 3.79 -8.95
CA ARG A 76 -12.11 2.52 -9.68
C ARG A 76 -10.78 2.23 -10.37
N ASP A 77 -10.29 3.17 -11.16
CA ASP A 77 -9.22 2.95 -12.14
C ASP A 77 -7.83 3.13 -11.51
N ASP A 78 -7.70 4.11 -10.62
CA ASP A 78 -6.41 4.49 -10.01
C ASP A 78 -6.32 4.09 -8.53
N ALA A 79 -7.38 3.48 -7.97
CA ALA A 79 -7.49 3.15 -6.55
C ALA A 79 -7.40 4.38 -5.62
N VAL A 80 -7.68 5.59 -6.13
CA VAL A 80 -7.59 6.84 -5.37
C VAL A 80 -8.98 7.33 -4.98
N ALA A 81 -9.22 7.50 -3.67
CA ALA A 81 -10.45 8.06 -3.15
C ALA A 81 -10.22 9.48 -2.65
N SER A 82 -10.97 10.44 -3.20
CA SER A 82 -11.00 11.82 -2.67
C SER A 82 -11.82 11.90 -1.39
N ARG A 83 -11.54 12.91 -0.56
CA ARG A 83 -12.26 13.17 0.68
C ARG A 83 -13.77 13.32 0.46
N ALA A 84 -14.18 14.06 -0.57
CA ALA A 84 -15.60 14.24 -0.91
C ALA A 84 -16.28 12.91 -1.28
N LEU A 85 -15.58 12.02 -1.99
CA LEU A 85 -16.11 10.68 -2.28
C LEU A 85 -16.23 9.85 -1.00
N LEU A 86 -15.24 9.89 -0.11
CA LEU A 86 -15.27 9.18 1.17
C LEU A 86 -16.40 9.67 2.06
N GLU A 87 -16.61 10.99 2.17
CA GLU A 87 -17.73 11.60 2.90
C GLU A 87 -19.08 11.13 2.36
N PHE A 88 -19.22 11.04 1.04
CA PHE A 88 -20.41 10.48 0.41
C PHE A 88 -20.59 8.99 0.72
N LEU A 89 -19.57 8.16 0.53
CA LEU A 89 -19.63 6.72 0.78
C LEU A 89 -19.92 6.42 2.26
N TRP A 90 -19.38 7.21 3.17
CA TRP A 90 -19.56 7.02 4.60
C TRP A 90 -20.78 7.72 5.19
N GLU A 91 -21.57 8.46 4.41
CA GLU A 91 -22.91 8.95 4.80
C GLU A 91 -22.94 9.66 6.17
N GLY A 92 -21.96 10.54 6.42
CA GLY A 92 -21.86 11.29 7.68
C GLY A 92 -21.21 10.52 8.85
N ASN A 93 -20.73 9.29 8.64
CA ASN A 93 -19.83 8.62 9.59
C ASN A 93 -18.48 9.38 9.67
N PRO A 94 -17.72 9.28 10.79
CA PRO A 94 -16.54 10.10 11.04
C PRO A 94 -15.39 9.77 10.09
N VAL A 95 -15.25 10.57 9.04
CA VAL A 95 -14.29 10.38 7.94
C VAL A 95 -12.85 10.39 8.45
N ASP A 96 -12.48 11.37 9.28
CA ASP A 96 -11.10 11.47 9.79
C ASP A 96 -10.70 10.25 10.63
N PHE A 97 -11.64 9.69 11.40
CA PHE A 97 -11.43 8.45 12.14
C PHE A 97 -11.20 7.27 11.18
N LEU A 98 -12.08 7.10 10.19
CA LEU A 98 -12.02 5.97 9.27
C LEU A 98 -10.77 6.03 8.37
N VAL A 99 -10.39 7.21 7.88
CA VAL A 99 -9.13 7.43 7.14
C VAL A 99 -7.93 7.08 8.03
N SER A 100 -7.85 7.67 9.22
CA SER A 100 -6.71 7.41 10.14
C SER A 100 -6.59 5.94 10.51
N LEU A 101 -7.71 5.23 10.57
CA LEU A 101 -7.73 3.81 10.85
C LEU A 101 -7.21 3.01 9.65
N MET A 102 -7.67 3.34 8.44
CA MET A 102 -7.15 2.70 7.22
C MET A 102 -5.66 2.96 7.04
N GLU A 103 -5.18 4.17 7.36
CA GLU A 103 -3.76 4.52 7.28
C GLU A 103 -2.91 3.79 8.31
N SER A 104 -3.32 3.80 9.59
CA SER A 104 -2.62 3.09 10.67
C SER A 104 -2.60 1.57 10.49
N THR A 105 -3.54 1.01 9.73
CA THR A 105 -3.59 -0.42 9.39
C THR A 105 -3.02 -0.75 8.02
N LEU A 106 -2.38 0.22 7.34
CA LEU A 106 -1.80 0.11 6.00
C LEU A 106 -2.80 -0.39 4.93
N LEU A 107 -4.09 -0.16 5.13
CA LEU A 107 -5.13 -0.40 4.14
C LEU A 107 -5.24 0.76 3.14
N ALA A 108 -4.79 1.95 3.54
CA ALA A 108 -4.64 3.12 2.70
C ALA A 108 -3.35 3.88 3.04
N CYS A 109 -2.96 4.77 2.15
CA CYS A 109 -1.94 5.78 2.40
C CYS A 109 -2.33 7.08 1.70
N PRO A 110 -1.70 8.20 2.02
CA PRO A 110 -1.89 9.40 1.23
C PRO A 110 -1.60 9.15 -0.25
N SER A 111 -2.42 9.71 -1.13
CA SER A 111 -2.21 9.59 -2.58
C SER A 111 -0.86 10.22 -2.97
N PRO A 112 -0.01 9.52 -3.73
CA PRO A 112 1.26 10.09 -4.19
C PRO A 112 1.09 11.06 -5.37
N TRP A 113 -0.07 11.10 -6.02
CA TRP A 113 -0.29 11.88 -7.25
C TRP A 113 -1.08 13.18 -7.04
N VAL A 114 -1.75 13.33 -5.90
CA VAL A 114 -2.63 14.48 -5.63
C VAL A 114 -2.22 15.12 -4.32
N SER A 115 -1.49 16.23 -4.43
CA SER A 115 -1.33 17.21 -3.37
C SER A 115 -2.01 18.48 -3.85
N ASP A 116 -2.98 19.02 -3.10
CA ASP A 116 -3.44 20.38 -3.36
C ASP A 116 -2.27 21.35 -3.21
N ASP A 117 -2.30 22.46 -3.95
CA ASP A 117 -1.32 23.56 -3.85
C ASP A 117 -1.22 24.15 -2.42
N ALA A 118 -2.17 23.82 -1.55
CA ALA A 118 -2.19 24.15 -0.12
C ALA A 118 -1.56 23.07 0.80
N GLY A 119 -0.97 22.02 0.25
CA GLY A 119 -0.32 20.93 1.01
C GLY A 119 -1.28 19.99 1.74
N LYS A 120 -2.60 20.12 1.55
CA LYS A 120 -3.58 19.18 2.09
C LYS A 120 -3.68 17.96 1.18
N LYS A 121 -3.39 16.80 1.76
CA LYS A 121 -3.57 15.48 1.14
C LYS A 121 -5.04 15.08 1.25
N ASP A 122 -5.88 15.66 0.38
CA ASP A 122 -7.33 15.43 0.39
C ASP A 122 -7.76 14.14 -0.34
N SER A 123 -6.81 13.25 -0.64
CA SER A 123 -7.11 11.93 -1.20
C SER A 123 -6.17 10.86 -0.67
N ILE A 124 -6.70 9.65 -0.64
CA ILE A 124 -5.99 8.45 -0.22
C ILE A 124 -5.89 7.47 -1.38
N LEU A 125 -4.77 6.77 -1.47
CA LEU A 125 -4.62 5.57 -2.27
C LEU A 125 -5.06 4.37 -1.43
N VAL A 126 -5.83 3.45 -2.02
CA VAL A 126 -6.27 2.19 -1.42
C VAL A 126 -5.65 1.02 -2.20
N PRO A 127 -4.41 0.58 -1.88
CA PRO A 127 -3.63 -0.28 -2.77
C PRO A 127 -4.26 -1.65 -3.07
N SER A 128 -5.19 -2.11 -2.23
CA SER A 128 -5.94 -3.35 -2.46
C SER A 128 -6.91 -3.30 -3.64
N LEU A 129 -7.24 -2.11 -4.14
CA LEU A 129 -8.10 -1.91 -5.32
C LEU A 129 -7.33 -1.89 -6.64
N LEU A 130 -6.00 -1.82 -6.59
CA LEU A 130 -5.18 -1.76 -7.78
C LEU A 130 -5.39 -3.00 -8.66
N HIS A 131 -5.29 -2.80 -9.97
CA HIS A 131 -5.31 -3.89 -10.93
C HIS A 131 -3.91 -4.51 -11.06
N ALA A 132 -3.86 -5.78 -11.47
CA ALA A 132 -2.60 -6.42 -11.82
C ALA A 132 -2.01 -5.78 -13.08
N ALA A 133 -0.70 -5.65 -13.12
CA ALA A 133 0.04 -5.18 -14.27
C ALA A 133 -0.11 -6.17 -15.44
N SER A 134 -0.18 -5.64 -16.67
CA SER A 134 -0.01 -6.49 -17.85
C SER A 134 1.46 -6.93 -17.97
N GLU A 135 1.72 -7.98 -18.75
CA GLU A 135 3.11 -8.37 -19.05
C GLU A 135 3.88 -7.28 -19.78
N GLN A 136 3.19 -6.42 -20.55
CA GLN A 136 3.79 -5.25 -21.18
C GLN A 136 4.21 -4.21 -20.13
N ASP A 137 3.37 -3.93 -19.13
CA ASP A 137 3.70 -2.97 -18.06
C ASP A 137 4.93 -3.43 -17.25
N LYS A 138 5.02 -4.75 -16.98
CA LYS A 138 6.19 -5.38 -16.33
C LYS A 138 7.44 -5.23 -17.17
N GLU A 139 7.35 -5.55 -18.45
CA GLU A 139 8.47 -5.47 -19.38
C GLU A 139 8.98 -4.03 -19.55
N ASP A 140 8.06 -3.06 -19.66
CA ASP A 140 8.41 -1.63 -19.72
C ASP A 140 9.03 -1.14 -18.40
N GLY A 141 8.62 -1.70 -17.25
CA GLY A 141 9.29 -1.51 -15.97
C GLY A 141 10.74 -2.02 -16.00
N ARG A 142 10.94 -3.29 -16.37
CA ARG A 142 12.28 -3.90 -16.42
C ARG A 142 13.22 -3.18 -17.37
N ARG A 143 12.73 -2.75 -18.54
CA ARG A 143 13.52 -1.99 -19.52
C ARG A 143 13.95 -0.62 -19.01
N ARG A 144 13.12 0.05 -18.22
CA ARG A 144 13.46 1.36 -17.62
C ARG A 144 14.60 1.24 -16.63
N VAL A 145 14.55 0.22 -15.77
CA VAL A 145 15.60 -0.01 -14.76
C VAL A 145 16.91 -0.51 -15.41
N GLY A 146 16.82 -1.33 -16.46
CA GLY A 146 17.99 -1.81 -17.21
C GLY A 146 18.89 -2.77 -16.41
N ASP A 147 20.20 -2.69 -16.66
CA ASP A 147 21.22 -3.44 -15.91
C ASP A 147 21.15 -3.03 -14.43
N SER A 148 20.71 -3.98 -13.61
CA SER A 148 20.25 -3.70 -12.25
C SER A 148 20.83 -4.63 -11.21
N ALA A 149 21.05 -4.09 -10.02
CA ALA A 149 21.21 -4.94 -8.85
C ALA A 149 19.87 -5.59 -8.51
N LEU A 150 19.90 -6.87 -8.18
CA LEU A 150 18.72 -7.66 -7.87
C LEU A 150 18.71 -7.96 -6.38
N ALA A 151 17.60 -7.71 -5.70
CA ALA A 151 17.31 -8.26 -4.39
C ALA A 151 15.95 -8.96 -4.40
N TYR A 152 15.71 -9.87 -3.47
CA TYR A 152 14.40 -10.52 -3.35
C TYR A 152 14.12 -11.00 -1.93
N VAL A 153 12.84 -11.21 -1.65
CA VAL A 153 12.34 -11.90 -0.47
C VAL A 153 11.53 -13.09 -0.93
N ASP A 154 11.90 -14.28 -0.49
CA ASP A 154 11.16 -15.52 -0.75
C ASP A 154 10.32 -15.87 0.47
N PHE A 155 9.04 -16.16 0.26
CA PHE A 155 8.10 -16.54 1.29
C PHE A 155 7.71 -18.01 1.10
N GLU A 156 7.45 -18.75 2.18
CA GLU A 156 6.80 -20.06 2.05
C GLU A 156 5.40 -19.92 1.43
N LEU A 157 4.68 -18.89 1.88
CA LEU A 157 3.40 -18.45 1.33
C LEU A 157 3.35 -16.92 1.45
N LEU A 158 3.31 -16.21 0.32
CA LEU A 158 3.15 -14.76 0.32
C LEU A 158 1.70 -14.39 0.68
N PRO A 159 1.44 -13.72 1.82
CA PRO A 159 0.07 -13.38 2.19
C PRO A 159 -0.52 -12.34 1.27
N LYS A 160 -1.81 -12.51 0.94
CA LYS A 160 -2.56 -11.52 0.17
C LYS A 160 -2.53 -10.17 0.91
N GLY A 161 -2.21 -9.10 0.19
CA GLY A 161 -2.12 -7.76 0.75
C GLY A 161 -0.75 -7.40 1.34
N PHE A 162 0.23 -8.32 1.42
CA PHE A 162 1.56 -7.99 1.95
C PHE A 162 2.25 -6.92 1.09
N PHE A 163 2.29 -7.13 -0.23
CA PHE A 163 2.87 -6.16 -1.16
C PHE A 163 2.17 -4.80 -1.11
N GLN A 164 0.84 -4.79 -1.05
CA GLN A 164 0.02 -3.58 -0.92
C GLN A 164 0.36 -2.78 0.34
N ARG A 165 0.54 -3.48 1.48
CA ARG A 165 0.97 -2.85 2.73
C ARG A 165 2.39 -2.33 2.65
N LEU A 166 3.29 -3.05 1.99
CA LEU A 166 4.66 -2.58 1.75
C LEU A 166 4.66 -1.28 0.95
N VAL A 167 3.90 -1.21 -0.14
CA VAL A 167 3.76 0.03 -0.92
C VAL A 167 3.18 1.15 -0.05
N ALA A 168 2.10 0.90 0.70
CA ALA A 168 1.51 1.90 1.58
C ALA A 168 2.51 2.43 2.61
N LEU A 169 3.26 1.53 3.25
CA LEU A 169 4.27 1.87 4.26
C LEU A 169 5.39 2.74 3.68
N LEU A 170 5.92 2.35 2.53
CA LEU A 170 6.98 3.11 1.84
C LEU A 170 6.50 4.53 1.50
N LEU A 171 5.27 4.68 1.02
CA LEU A 171 4.70 6.00 0.70
C LEU A 171 4.41 6.87 1.91
N GLN A 172 3.98 6.26 3.02
CA GLN A 172 3.74 6.99 4.26
C GLN A 172 5.05 7.45 4.91
N ARG A 173 6.09 6.61 4.90
CA ARG A 173 7.37 6.88 5.60
C ARG A 173 8.34 7.77 4.84
N PHE A 174 8.29 7.73 3.52
CA PHE A 174 9.23 8.46 2.67
C PHE A 174 8.52 9.49 1.79
N PRO A 175 7.69 10.40 2.36
CA PRO A 175 7.00 11.40 1.55
C PRO A 175 8.02 12.35 0.91
N GLY A 176 7.99 12.44 -0.42
CA GLY A 176 8.91 13.30 -1.21
C GLY A 176 10.29 12.71 -1.47
N VAL A 177 10.64 11.58 -0.83
CA VAL A 177 11.86 10.80 -1.10
C VAL A 177 11.54 9.60 -1.99
N ALA A 178 10.40 8.95 -1.72
CA ALA A 178 9.82 7.90 -2.54
C ALA A 178 8.80 8.54 -3.49
N THR A 179 9.12 8.68 -4.77
CA THR A 179 8.12 9.04 -5.79
C THR A 179 7.68 7.79 -6.52
N VAL A 180 6.36 7.60 -6.67
CA VAL A 180 5.82 6.49 -7.47
C VAL A 180 5.71 6.98 -8.91
N GLY A 181 6.04 6.11 -9.86
CA GLY A 181 5.75 6.35 -11.26
C GLY A 181 4.27 6.71 -11.50
N LYS A 182 3.95 7.17 -12.72
CA LYS A 182 2.57 7.54 -13.10
C LYS A 182 1.53 6.43 -12.93
N LYS A 183 1.96 5.17 -12.75
CA LYS A 183 1.09 4.02 -12.57
C LYS A 183 1.65 3.10 -11.49
N LEU A 184 0.75 2.61 -10.65
CA LEU A 184 1.00 1.60 -9.62
C LEU A 184 0.06 0.41 -9.89
N PHE A 185 0.51 -0.79 -9.60
CA PHE A 185 -0.27 -2.02 -9.82
C PHE A 185 -0.29 -2.88 -8.55
N ALA A 186 -1.18 -3.86 -8.52
CA ALA A 186 -1.31 -4.77 -7.38
C ALA A 186 -0.13 -5.74 -7.22
N ASP A 187 0.67 -5.92 -8.25
CA ASP A 187 1.82 -6.83 -8.30
C ASP A 187 3.11 -6.17 -8.80
N VAL A 188 3.06 -4.87 -9.12
CA VAL A 188 4.23 -4.11 -9.63
C VAL A 188 4.19 -2.67 -9.13
N ALA A 189 5.34 -2.17 -8.72
CA ALA A 189 5.53 -0.77 -8.35
C ALA A 189 6.92 -0.28 -8.75
N SER A 190 7.00 0.89 -9.37
CA SER A 190 8.29 1.61 -9.52
C SER A 190 8.30 2.76 -8.53
N VAL A 191 9.34 2.77 -7.69
CA VAL A 191 9.57 3.78 -6.67
C VAL A 191 10.97 4.35 -6.87
N ASP A 192 11.07 5.65 -7.06
CA ASP A 192 12.35 6.35 -7.05
C ASP A 192 12.69 6.74 -5.62
N PHE A 193 13.86 6.33 -5.14
CA PHE A 193 14.41 6.72 -3.85
C PHE A 193 15.57 7.70 -4.05
N ASN A 194 15.28 9.01 -4.06
CA ASN A 194 16.27 10.07 -4.28
C ASN A 194 17.15 9.81 -5.53
N GLY A 195 16.55 9.49 -6.67
CA GLY A 195 17.25 9.24 -7.93
C GLY A 195 17.73 7.80 -8.13
N MET A 196 17.48 6.90 -7.18
CA MET A 196 17.64 5.46 -7.37
C MET A 196 16.28 4.83 -7.68
N GLU A 197 16.04 4.51 -8.95
CA GLU A 197 14.82 3.80 -9.35
C GLU A 197 14.85 2.36 -8.85
N CYS A 198 13.79 1.95 -8.15
CA CYS A 198 13.55 0.61 -7.66
C CYS A 198 12.24 0.07 -8.24
N LEU A 199 12.33 -0.93 -9.09
CA LEU A 199 11.18 -1.70 -9.55
C LEU A 199 10.96 -2.89 -8.62
N MET A 200 9.77 -2.94 -8.03
CA MET A 200 9.29 -4.04 -7.21
C MET A 200 8.29 -4.87 -8.02
N GLU A 201 8.51 -6.19 -8.07
CA GLU A 201 7.63 -7.13 -8.78
C GLU A 201 7.28 -8.31 -7.88
N VAL A 202 6.00 -8.67 -7.83
CA VAL A 202 5.50 -9.86 -7.17
C VAL A 202 5.41 -11.00 -8.18
N SER A 203 6.03 -12.13 -7.86
CA SER A 203 5.90 -13.37 -8.63
C SER A 203 5.67 -14.54 -7.69
N GLN A 204 4.47 -15.13 -7.75
CA GLN A 204 4.04 -16.25 -6.92
C GLN A 204 4.24 -16.00 -5.41
N ARG A 205 5.35 -16.50 -4.86
CA ARG A 205 5.71 -16.43 -3.44
C ARG A 205 6.89 -15.49 -3.18
N ARG A 206 7.35 -14.74 -4.18
CA ARG A 206 8.54 -13.89 -4.11
C ARG A 206 8.19 -12.44 -4.43
N ILE A 207 8.85 -11.52 -3.71
CA ILE A 207 8.91 -10.11 -4.08
C ILE A 207 10.34 -9.83 -4.53
N THR A 208 10.49 -9.33 -5.75
CA THR A 208 11.77 -9.00 -6.36
C THR A 208 11.91 -7.49 -6.42
N PHE A 209 13.11 -6.99 -6.11
CA PHE A 209 13.51 -5.59 -6.18
C PHE A 209 14.64 -5.47 -7.20
N ARG A 210 14.46 -4.63 -8.21
CA ARG A 210 15.47 -4.30 -9.20
C ARG A 210 15.84 -2.84 -9.04
N PHE A 211 17.10 -2.59 -8.73
CA PHE A 211 17.62 -1.24 -8.53
C PHE A 211 18.40 -0.82 -9.77
N ALA A 212 18.02 0.32 -10.34
CA ALA A 212 18.81 0.94 -11.39
C ALA A 212 20.22 1.22 -10.85
N ASN A 213 21.22 1.13 -11.72
CA ASN A 213 22.60 1.36 -11.34
C ASN A 213 22.78 2.82 -10.87
N ALA A 214 22.69 3.05 -9.56
CA ALA A 214 22.86 4.37 -9.00
C ALA A 214 24.33 4.79 -9.13
N GLY A 215 24.56 6.05 -9.47
CA GLY A 215 25.88 6.65 -9.35
C GLY A 215 26.42 6.51 -7.92
N ARG A 216 27.72 6.84 -7.73
CA ARG A 216 28.45 6.67 -6.47
C ARG A 216 27.83 7.35 -5.23
N ASP A 217 26.83 8.21 -5.42
CA ASP A 217 26.27 9.09 -4.39
C ASP A 217 25.18 8.45 -3.51
N HIS A 218 24.60 7.30 -3.92
CA HIS A 218 23.56 6.61 -3.15
C HIS A 218 23.88 5.10 -3.00
N PRO A 219 24.41 4.67 -1.84
CA PRO A 219 24.79 3.27 -1.66
C PRO A 219 23.54 2.38 -1.52
N LEU A 220 23.43 1.40 -2.42
CA LEU A 220 22.41 0.34 -2.42
C LEU A 220 22.23 -0.31 -1.03
N ALA A 221 23.31 -0.45 -0.27
CA ALA A 221 23.29 -1.01 1.09
C ALA A 221 22.34 -0.27 2.04
N SER A 222 22.27 1.06 1.96
CA SER A 222 21.37 1.87 2.81
C SER A 222 19.90 1.63 2.47
N LEU A 223 19.58 1.50 1.18
CA LEU A 223 18.22 1.20 0.73
C LEU A 223 17.81 -0.22 1.11
N LEU A 224 18.72 -1.18 0.99
CA LEU A 224 18.49 -2.57 1.41
C LEU A 224 18.28 -2.68 2.93
N ALA A 225 19.04 -1.93 3.73
CA ALA A 225 18.85 -1.88 5.17
C ALA A 225 17.47 -1.29 5.55
N LEU A 226 17.06 -0.22 4.86
CA LEU A 226 15.74 0.38 4.99
C LEU A 226 14.65 -0.64 4.63
N LEU A 227 14.71 -1.26 3.44
CA LEU A 227 13.73 -2.25 3.01
C LEU A 227 13.65 -3.43 4.00
N SER A 228 14.79 -3.92 4.49
CA SER A 228 14.84 -4.99 5.49
C SER A 228 14.11 -4.61 6.78
N LYS A 229 14.26 -3.36 7.23
CA LYS A 229 13.56 -2.84 8.41
C LYS A 229 12.05 -2.77 8.17
N GLU A 230 11.62 -2.22 7.02
CA GLU A 230 10.20 -2.07 6.69
C GLU A 230 9.50 -3.44 6.53
N LEU A 231 10.18 -4.42 5.94
CA LEU A 231 9.66 -5.79 5.82
C LEU A 231 9.44 -6.44 7.19
N LYS A 232 10.38 -6.27 8.13
CA LYS A 232 10.25 -6.76 9.51
C LYS A 232 9.07 -6.10 10.24
N GLU A 233 8.91 -4.80 10.07
CA GLU A 233 7.81 -4.07 10.70
C GLU A 233 6.43 -4.55 10.23
N ILE A 234 6.28 -4.82 8.93
CA ILE A 234 5.02 -5.39 8.41
C ILE A 234 4.77 -6.76 9.00
N ASP A 235 5.80 -7.60 9.09
CA ASP A 235 5.69 -8.94 9.65
C ASP A 235 5.28 -8.91 11.13
N GLU A 236 5.97 -8.11 11.94
CA GLU A 236 5.70 -7.95 13.37
C GLU A 236 4.30 -7.39 13.61
N THR A 237 3.93 -6.32 12.91
CA THR A 237 2.69 -5.58 13.16
C THR A 237 1.45 -6.30 12.62
N PHE A 238 1.52 -6.86 11.41
CA PHE A 238 0.34 -7.36 10.70
C PHE A 238 0.30 -8.88 10.56
N MET A 239 1.46 -9.54 10.64
CA MET A 239 1.59 -10.99 10.43
C MET A 239 2.00 -11.73 11.70
N ARG A 240 2.16 -11.00 12.81
CA ARG A 240 2.52 -11.50 14.15
C ARG A 240 3.89 -12.20 14.18
N GLY A 241 4.83 -11.70 13.37
CA GLY A 241 6.20 -12.21 13.29
C GLY A 241 6.32 -13.63 12.76
N LYS A 242 5.35 -14.07 11.95
CA LYS A 242 5.28 -15.47 11.47
C LYS A 242 5.93 -15.67 10.11
N LEU A 243 6.19 -14.61 9.35
CA LEU A 243 6.76 -14.72 8.01
C LEU A 243 8.29 -14.76 8.04
N GLY A 244 8.92 -14.04 8.97
CA GLY A 244 10.37 -13.92 9.06
C GLY A 244 11.03 -13.56 7.73
N PRO A 245 10.58 -12.48 7.03
CA PRO A 245 11.04 -12.18 5.69
C PRO A 245 12.55 -11.92 5.69
N LYS A 246 13.27 -12.65 4.83
CA LYS A 246 14.72 -12.49 4.62
C LYS A 246 14.98 -11.86 3.27
N LEU A 247 15.66 -10.71 3.27
CA LEU A 247 16.07 -10.02 2.05
C LEU A 247 17.42 -10.57 1.58
N TYR A 248 17.43 -11.14 0.38
CA TYR A 248 18.62 -11.63 -0.30
C TYR A 248 19.00 -10.65 -1.41
N VAL A 249 20.29 -10.51 -1.68
CA VAL A 249 20.86 -9.60 -2.68
C VAL A 249 21.78 -10.41 -3.57
N SER A 250 21.60 -10.27 -4.87
CA SER A 250 22.41 -10.92 -5.89
C SER A 250 23.58 -10.04 -6.32
N SER A 251 24.77 -10.62 -6.38
CA SER A 251 25.98 -9.97 -6.88
C SER A 251 26.07 -9.91 -8.41
N ASP A 252 25.34 -10.78 -9.12
CA ASP A 252 25.39 -10.90 -10.59
C ASP A 252 24.03 -10.65 -11.27
N GLY A 253 23.02 -10.24 -10.49
CA GLY A 253 21.67 -10.01 -10.99
C GLY A 253 20.87 -11.29 -11.26
N THR A 254 21.40 -12.46 -10.90
CA THR A 254 20.72 -13.77 -11.01
C THR A 254 20.25 -14.26 -9.64
N ASP A 255 19.27 -15.14 -9.61
CA ASP A 255 18.75 -15.76 -8.37
C ASP A 255 19.49 -17.05 -7.98
N ASN A 256 20.70 -17.25 -8.49
CA ASN A 256 21.53 -18.38 -8.13
C ASN A 256 22.02 -18.25 -6.68
N ASP A 257 21.84 -19.31 -5.88
CA ASP A 257 22.24 -19.35 -4.46
C ASP A 257 23.70 -18.93 -4.22
N LYS A 258 24.60 -19.27 -5.15
CA LYS A 258 26.03 -18.91 -5.05
C LYS A 258 26.32 -17.43 -5.20
N SER A 259 25.40 -16.70 -5.83
CA SER A 259 25.51 -15.28 -6.12
C SER A 259 24.67 -14.44 -5.16
N CYS A 260 23.93 -15.07 -4.24
CA CYS A 260 23.03 -14.40 -3.32
C CYS A 260 23.57 -14.36 -1.88
N ALA A 261 23.50 -13.20 -1.24
CA ALA A 261 23.82 -13.01 0.17
C ALA A 261 22.69 -12.31 0.91
N LEU A 262 22.58 -12.53 2.23
CA LEU A 262 21.61 -11.79 3.06
C LEU A 262 21.99 -10.31 3.10
N ALA A 263 21.01 -9.42 2.88
CA ALA A 263 21.24 -7.98 2.89
C ALA A 263 21.85 -7.49 4.22
N GLU A 264 21.50 -8.12 5.34
CA GLU A 264 22.05 -7.80 6.66
C GLU A 264 23.57 -7.99 6.76
N SER A 265 24.12 -8.92 5.97
CA SER A 265 25.58 -9.14 5.90
C SER A 265 26.32 -8.00 5.18
N LEU A 266 25.60 -7.16 4.43
CA LEU A 266 26.13 -6.01 3.71
C LEU A 266 26.01 -4.69 4.50
N ALA A 267 25.14 -4.65 5.52
CA ALA A 267 24.86 -3.45 6.32
C ALA A 267 25.89 -3.19 7.43
N HIS A 268 26.84 -4.11 7.64
CA HIS A 268 28.03 -3.89 8.46
C HIS A 268 29.24 -3.72 7.55
N PRO A 269 29.66 -2.48 7.25
CA PRO A 269 30.94 -2.27 6.61
C PRO A 269 32.05 -2.55 7.64
N LEU A 270 33.09 -3.26 7.20
CA LEU A 270 34.43 -3.14 7.76
C LEU A 270 34.87 -1.66 7.78
#